data_AF-A0AA40C8P6-F1
#
_entry.id   AF-A0AA40C8P6-F1
#
_cell.length_a   1.000
_cell.length_b   1.000
_cell.length_c   1.000
_cell.angle_alpha   90.00
_cell.angle_beta   90.00
_cell.angle_gamma   90.00
#
_symmetry.space_group_name_H-M   'P 1'
#
loop_
_entity.id
_entity.type
_entity.pdbx_description
1 polymer ?
#
loop_
_entity_poly.entity_id
_entity_poly.type
_entity_poly.pdbx_seq_one_letter_code
_entity_poly.pdbx_strand_id
1 'polypeptide(L)'
;MAADILTCQSLGKKVLLSIGGVFNATSGSDYTVSTVTKGNEFANFLWGAFGPLKSTWTGPRPFDFGGETVKFDGFDFDIEKNFSDQSGYVQVINRLRDLFALETTGKYLITGAPQCPQNDPYFDMKTMINQAVFDFLFIQFYNNPDCQASNAAGFNYNAWESYIKNTASKNAKLFIGLPGSPDSGNGYLEPAAAAALLNSYKTKASFGGLMLWDVDTASNKT
;
A
#
# COMPACT_ATOMS: atom_id res chain seq x y z
N MET A 1 -11.41 -16.60 -4.29
CA MET A 1 -10.19 -15.78 -4.11
C MET A 1 -9.05 -16.20 -5.04
N ALA A 2 -8.46 -17.40 -4.93
CA ALA A 2 -7.33 -17.81 -5.79
C ALA A 2 -7.62 -17.73 -7.31
N ALA A 3 -8.72 -18.34 -7.77
CA ALA A 3 -9.15 -18.26 -9.17
C ALA A 3 -9.49 -16.82 -9.61
N ASP A 4 -9.97 -15.99 -8.69
CA ASP A 4 -10.34 -14.60 -8.97
C ASP A 4 -9.10 -13.73 -9.20
N ILE A 5 -7.98 -14.02 -8.52
CA ILE A 5 -6.69 -13.33 -8.76
C ILE A 5 -6.27 -13.52 -10.21
N LEU A 6 -6.28 -14.76 -10.70
CA LEU A 6 -5.93 -15.08 -12.09
C LEU A 6 -6.90 -14.44 -13.08
N THR A 7 -8.19 -14.43 -12.74
CA THR A 7 -9.21 -13.75 -13.54
C THR A 7 -8.92 -12.24 -13.64
N CYS A 8 -8.68 -11.57 -12.52
CA CYS A 8 -8.30 -10.15 -12.48
C CYS A 8 -7.06 -9.85 -13.32
N GLN A 9 -6.02 -10.69 -13.20
CA GLN A 9 -4.78 -10.55 -13.96
C GLN A 9 -5.00 -10.75 -15.47
N SER A 10 -5.86 -11.71 -15.86
CA SER A 10 -6.25 -11.91 -17.26
C SER A 10 -6.98 -10.70 -17.86
N LEU A 11 -7.66 -9.92 -17.03
CA LEU A 11 -8.32 -8.66 -17.37
C LEU A 11 -7.37 -7.44 -17.28
N GLY A 12 -6.06 -7.68 -17.16
CA GLY A 12 -5.04 -6.64 -17.09
C GLY A 12 -4.99 -5.87 -15.77
N LYS A 13 -5.67 -6.35 -14.72
CA LYS A 13 -5.63 -5.76 -13.39
C LYS A 13 -4.41 -6.24 -12.62
N LYS A 14 -3.88 -5.38 -11.77
CA LYS A 14 -2.80 -5.72 -10.83
C LYS A 14 -3.41 -6.12 -9.51
N VAL A 15 -2.95 -7.24 -8.96
CA VAL A 15 -3.39 -7.72 -7.64
C VAL A 15 -2.19 -7.77 -6.71
N LEU A 16 -2.22 -6.91 -5.70
CA LEU A 16 -1.20 -6.87 -4.65
C LEU A 16 -1.72 -7.55 -3.38
N LEU A 17 -0.82 -8.16 -2.62
CA LEU A 17 -1.13 -8.64 -1.27
C LEU A 17 -0.78 -7.52 -0.27
N SER A 18 -1.77 -7.03 0.48
CA SER A 18 -1.53 -6.02 1.51
C SER A 18 -1.07 -6.64 2.83
N ILE A 19 -0.14 -5.97 3.48
CA ILE A 19 0.53 -6.36 4.72
C ILE A 19 0.22 -5.30 5.77
N GLY A 20 -0.41 -5.72 6.87
CA GLY A 20 -0.81 -4.83 7.96
C GLY A 20 -2.33 -4.72 8.06
N GLY A 21 -2.85 -3.51 7.84
CA GLY A 21 -4.21 -3.06 8.15
C GLY A 21 -4.30 -2.48 9.57
N VAL A 22 -5.52 -2.26 10.06
CA VAL A 22 -5.76 -1.66 11.38
C VAL A 22 -4.96 -2.37 12.48
N PHE A 23 -4.05 -1.63 13.13
CA PHE A 23 -3.31 -2.13 14.29
C PHE A 23 -4.16 -2.03 15.56
N ASN A 24 -4.36 -3.16 16.24
CA ASN A 24 -5.06 -3.19 17.52
C ASN A 24 -4.59 -4.36 18.39
N ALA A 25 -3.79 -4.04 19.40
CA ALA A 25 -3.25 -5.03 20.34
C ALA A 25 -4.30 -5.69 21.23
N THR A 26 -5.47 -5.06 21.42
CA THR A 26 -6.55 -5.64 22.23
C THR A 26 -7.36 -6.66 21.44
N SER A 27 -7.50 -6.50 20.12
CA SER A 27 -8.22 -7.44 19.25
C SER A 27 -7.34 -8.51 18.61
N GLY A 28 -6.04 -8.56 18.94
CA GLY A 28 -5.07 -9.51 18.36
C GLY A 28 -4.59 -9.14 16.96
N SER A 29 -4.77 -7.88 16.56
CA SER A 29 -4.23 -7.30 15.32
C SER A 29 -2.92 -6.55 15.61
N ASP A 30 -2.04 -7.15 16.41
CA ASP A 30 -0.72 -6.63 16.77
C ASP A 30 0.39 -7.26 15.93
N TYR A 31 0.72 -6.60 14.84
CA TYR A 31 1.81 -7.03 13.96
C TYR A 31 3.05 -6.14 14.15
N THR A 32 4.24 -6.71 13.96
CA THR A 32 5.49 -5.95 13.87
C THR A 32 6.57 -6.76 13.16
N VAL A 33 7.51 -6.08 12.50
CA VAL A 33 8.74 -6.68 12.01
C VAL A 33 9.88 -6.19 12.89
N SER A 34 10.29 -7.02 13.85
CA SER A 34 11.07 -6.59 15.01
C SER A 34 12.53 -6.24 14.75
N THR A 35 13.15 -6.77 13.69
CA THR A 35 14.56 -6.55 13.38
C THR A 35 14.83 -6.63 11.88
N VAL A 36 15.97 -6.11 11.44
CA VAL A 36 16.48 -6.27 10.06
C VAL A 36 16.56 -7.74 9.65
N THR A 37 17.07 -8.62 10.52
CA THR A 37 17.13 -10.07 10.24
C THR A 37 15.74 -10.65 10.00
N LYS A 38 14.76 -10.31 10.84
CA LYS A 38 13.37 -10.73 10.64
C LYS A 38 12.74 -10.10 9.40
N GLY A 39 13.13 -8.89 9.02
CA GLY A 39 12.73 -8.30 7.75
C GLY A 39 13.20 -9.10 6.53
N ASN A 40 14.45 -9.58 6.54
CA ASN A 40 14.97 -10.46 5.49
C ASN A 40 14.23 -11.80 5.43
N GLU A 41 14.04 -12.45 6.57
CA GLU A 41 13.30 -13.71 6.66
C GLU A 41 11.87 -13.55 6.13
N PHE A 42 11.20 -12.46 6.54
CA PHE A 42 9.82 -12.21 6.13
C PHE A 42 9.70 -11.89 4.64
N ALA A 43 10.60 -11.09 4.06
CA ALA A 43 10.62 -10.84 2.61
C ALA A 43 10.84 -12.13 1.80
N ASN A 44 11.77 -12.98 2.23
CA ASN A 44 12.01 -14.27 1.57
C ASN A 44 10.76 -15.17 1.67
N PHE A 45 10.08 -15.17 2.82
CA PHE A 45 8.83 -15.91 2.99
C PHE A 45 7.73 -15.37 2.07
N LEU A 46 7.48 -14.06 2.08
CA LEU A 46 6.48 -13.42 1.21
C LEU A 46 6.73 -13.78 -0.25
N TRP A 47 7.98 -13.70 -0.69
CA TRP A 47 8.33 -13.98 -2.07
C TRP A 47 8.18 -15.45 -2.44
N GLY A 48 8.59 -16.38 -1.59
CA GLY A 48 8.38 -17.82 -1.84
C GLY A 48 6.90 -18.20 -1.84
N ALA A 49 6.14 -17.71 -0.86
CA ALA A 49 4.74 -18.08 -0.66
C ALA A 49 3.78 -17.44 -1.66
N PHE A 50 4.07 -16.23 -2.14
CA PHE A 50 3.13 -15.42 -2.94
C PHE A 50 3.71 -14.89 -4.26
N GLY A 51 5.02 -15.01 -4.47
CA GLY A 51 5.68 -14.69 -5.74
C GLY A 51 5.65 -15.84 -6.74
N PRO A 52 6.48 -15.77 -7.81
CA PRO A 52 6.69 -16.86 -8.76
C PRO A 52 7.13 -18.14 -8.08
N LEU A 53 6.61 -19.28 -8.56
CA LEU A 53 7.07 -20.58 -8.10
C LEU A 53 8.55 -20.76 -8.42
N LYS A 54 9.33 -21.04 -7.37
CA LYS A 54 10.73 -21.46 -7.47
C LYS A 54 10.81 -22.92 -7.07
N SER A 55 11.54 -23.73 -7.83
CA SER A 55 11.77 -25.15 -7.51
C SER A 55 12.45 -25.38 -6.16
N THR A 56 13.15 -24.35 -5.64
CA THR A 56 13.82 -24.37 -4.34
C THR A 56 12.89 -24.03 -3.17
N TRP A 57 11.66 -23.57 -3.42
CA TRP A 57 10.71 -23.23 -2.36
C TRP A 57 9.98 -24.48 -1.87
N THR A 58 10.11 -24.75 -0.56
CA THR A 58 9.46 -25.89 0.12
C THR A 58 8.40 -25.45 1.14
N GLY A 59 8.15 -24.13 1.24
CA GLY A 59 7.16 -23.57 2.14
C GLY A 59 5.74 -23.59 1.55
N PRO A 60 4.76 -22.99 2.27
CA PRO A 60 3.38 -22.99 1.84
C PRO A 60 3.17 -22.19 0.54
N ARG A 61 2.07 -22.51 -0.16
CA ARG A 61 1.57 -21.81 -1.34
C ARG A 61 0.07 -21.54 -1.17
N PRO A 62 -0.32 -20.57 -0.32
CA PRO A 62 -1.69 -20.48 0.19
C PRO A 62 -2.76 -20.21 -0.87
N PHE A 63 -2.36 -19.65 -2.01
CA PHE A 63 -3.26 -19.28 -3.10
C PHE A 63 -3.13 -20.20 -4.32
N ASP A 64 -2.28 -21.22 -4.29
CA ASP A 64 -2.27 -22.21 -5.37
C ASP A 64 -3.60 -23.00 -5.32
N PHE A 65 -4.22 -23.16 -6.48
CA PHE A 65 -5.56 -23.75 -6.56
C PHE A 65 -5.71 -24.52 -7.86
N GLY A 66 -6.34 -25.71 -7.81
CA GLY A 66 -6.61 -26.50 -9.01
C GLY A 66 -5.36 -26.97 -9.76
N GLY A 67 -4.19 -27.02 -9.11
CA GLY A 67 -2.91 -27.32 -9.75
C GLY A 67 -2.25 -26.12 -10.43
N GLU A 68 -2.87 -24.93 -10.36
CA GLU A 68 -2.31 -23.69 -10.89
C GLU A 68 -1.57 -22.91 -9.80
N THR A 69 -0.42 -22.35 -10.19
CA THR A 69 0.37 -21.46 -9.35
C THR A 69 -0.15 -20.04 -9.45
N VAL A 70 -0.57 -19.47 -8.31
CA VAL A 70 -1.01 -18.06 -8.24
C VAL A 70 0.12 -17.19 -7.73
N LYS A 71 0.47 -16.15 -8.48
CA LYS A 71 1.47 -15.15 -8.05
C LYS A 71 0.84 -13.76 -8.00
N PHE A 72 1.18 -12.99 -6.97
CA PHE A 72 0.77 -11.60 -6.86
C PHE A 72 1.64 -10.70 -7.74
N ASP A 73 1.10 -9.56 -8.15
CA ASP A 73 1.82 -8.52 -8.88
C ASP A 73 2.70 -7.65 -7.97
N GLY A 74 2.73 -7.94 -6.67
CA GLY A 74 3.48 -7.14 -5.70
C GLY A 74 2.90 -7.22 -4.29
N PHE A 75 3.40 -6.32 -3.44
CA PHE A 75 3.00 -6.21 -2.05
C PHE A 75 2.67 -4.78 -1.69
N ASP A 76 1.61 -4.61 -0.91
CA ASP A 76 1.20 -3.34 -0.34
C ASP A 76 1.52 -3.33 1.17
N PHE A 77 1.98 -2.19 1.68
CA PHE A 77 2.32 -1.99 3.09
C PHE A 77 1.35 -0.98 3.69
N ASP A 78 0.33 -1.48 4.37
CA ASP A 78 -0.68 -0.69 5.06
C ASP A 78 -0.39 -0.73 6.57
N ILE A 79 0.64 0.01 6.98
CA ILE A 79 1.14 -0.03 8.35
C ILE A 79 0.56 1.15 9.12
N GLU A 80 -0.50 0.87 9.89
CA GLU A 80 -1.30 1.87 10.63
C GLU A 80 -0.83 2.07 12.07
N LYS A 81 0.48 1.91 12.31
CA LYS A 81 1.08 2.12 13.62
C LYS A 81 2.46 2.73 13.50
N ASN A 82 2.66 3.86 14.16
CA ASN A 82 3.98 4.44 14.35
C ASN A 82 4.81 3.61 15.33
N PHE A 83 5.56 2.64 14.79
CA PHE A 83 6.58 1.90 15.54
C PHE A 83 7.83 2.76 15.75
N SER A 84 8.41 2.69 16.95
CA SER A 84 9.66 3.37 17.28
C SER A 84 10.85 2.89 16.44
N ASP A 85 10.81 1.63 16.01
CA ASP A 85 11.76 1.05 15.05
C ASP A 85 10.99 0.47 13.86
N GLN A 86 11.31 0.97 12.66
CA GLN A 86 10.76 0.49 11.38
C GLN A 86 11.85 -0.15 10.50
N SER A 87 13.06 -0.36 11.02
CA SER A 87 14.19 -0.93 10.28
C SER A 87 13.88 -2.33 9.74
N GLY A 88 13.08 -3.11 10.46
CA GLY A 88 12.56 -4.39 9.98
C GLY A 88 11.75 -4.24 8.71
N TYR A 89 10.77 -3.33 8.67
CA TYR A 89 9.96 -3.09 7.47
C TYR A 89 10.75 -2.52 6.31
N VAL A 90 11.68 -1.58 6.56
CA VAL A 90 12.62 -1.08 5.54
C VAL A 90 13.37 -2.26 4.92
N GLN A 91 13.85 -3.20 5.74
CA GLN A 91 14.55 -4.36 5.24
C GLN A 91 13.64 -5.30 4.44
N VAL A 92 12.37 -5.48 4.82
CA VAL A 92 11.43 -6.28 4.01
C VAL A 92 11.36 -5.71 2.59
N ILE A 93 11.13 -4.40 2.46
CA ILE A 93 10.96 -3.73 1.17
C ILE A 93 12.24 -3.82 0.33
N ASN A 94 13.39 -3.51 0.93
CA ASN A 94 14.68 -3.57 0.21
C ASN A 94 14.99 -4.99 -0.25
N ARG A 95 14.75 -5.99 0.60
CA ARG A 95 14.96 -7.39 0.22
C ARG A 95 14.00 -7.84 -0.89
N LEU A 96 12.74 -7.41 -0.88
CA LEU A 96 11.81 -7.67 -1.97
C LEU A 96 12.29 -7.04 -3.28
N ARG A 97 12.82 -5.80 -3.26
CA ARG A 97 13.42 -5.17 -4.45
C ARG A 97 14.59 -5.99 -5.01
N ASP A 98 15.47 -6.48 -4.13
CA ASP A 98 16.57 -7.36 -4.55
C ASP A 98 16.04 -8.63 -5.23
N LEU A 99 15.02 -9.26 -4.64
CA LEU A 99 14.41 -10.47 -5.17
C LEU A 99 13.71 -10.22 -6.51
N PHE A 100 13.03 -9.08 -6.67
CA PHE A 100 12.36 -8.69 -7.92
C PHE A 100 13.37 -8.49 -9.05
N ALA A 101 14.55 -7.95 -8.74
CA ALA A 101 15.62 -7.73 -9.71
C ALA A 101 16.23 -9.04 -10.25
N LEU A 102 16.03 -10.17 -9.57
CA LEU A 102 16.45 -11.49 -10.04
C LEU A 102 15.47 -12.11 -11.04
N GLU A 103 14.26 -11.56 -11.17
CA GLU A 103 13.28 -12.06 -12.13
C GLU A 103 13.53 -11.50 -13.53
N THR A 104 13.54 -12.39 -14.51
CA THR A 104 13.68 -12.02 -15.93
C THR A 104 12.34 -11.71 -16.59
N THR A 105 11.23 -12.02 -15.91
CA THR A 105 9.86 -11.79 -16.40
C THR A 105 8.99 -11.26 -15.27
N GLY A 106 7.98 -10.46 -15.64
CA GLY A 106 7.12 -9.79 -14.68
C GLY A 106 7.69 -8.44 -14.21
N LYS A 107 6.78 -7.56 -13.79
CA LYS A 107 7.10 -6.30 -13.11
C LYS A 107 6.31 -6.29 -11.82
N TYR A 108 7.01 -6.26 -10.70
CA TYR A 108 6.41 -6.35 -9.38
C TYR A 108 6.40 -4.98 -8.71
N LEU A 109 5.29 -4.70 -8.03
CA LEU A 109 5.03 -3.43 -7.37
C LEU A 109 5.29 -3.54 -5.87
N ILE A 110 5.81 -2.47 -5.29
CA ILE A 110 5.74 -2.24 -3.85
C ILE A 110 4.97 -0.96 -3.62
N THR A 111 3.87 -1.04 -2.89
CA THR A 111 3.03 0.12 -2.55
C THR A 111 2.96 0.30 -1.05
N GLY A 112 2.61 1.51 -0.62
CA GLY A 112 2.35 1.79 0.79
C GLY A 112 1.11 2.64 0.95
N ALA A 113 0.40 2.51 2.08
CA ALA A 113 -0.84 3.22 2.35
C ALA A 113 -0.71 4.13 3.59
N PRO A 114 0.16 5.16 3.58
CA PRO A 114 0.31 6.04 4.75
C PRO A 114 -0.97 6.85 5.00
N GLN A 115 -1.28 7.14 6.26
CA GLN A 115 -2.25 8.19 6.59
C GLN A 115 -1.75 9.58 6.18
N CYS A 116 -2.64 10.57 6.06
CA CYS A 116 -2.25 11.92 5.61
C CYS A 116 -1.35 12.75 6.56
N PRO A 117 -1.28 12.54 7.90
CA PRO A 117 -0.40 13.32 8.76
C PRO A 117 1.10 13.14 8.43
N GLN A 118 1.89 14.21 8.59
CA GLN A 118 3.33 14.20 8.35
C GLN A 118 4.15 14.63 9.58
N ASN A 119 3.48 14.79 10.73
CA ASN A 119 4.07 15.15 12.01
C ASN A 119 4.13 13.93 12.93
N ASP A 120 5.24 13.80 13.66
CA ASP A 120 5.33 12.80 14.72
C ASP A 120 4.33 13.18 15.85
N PRO A 121 3.68 12.21 16.50
CA PRO A 121 3.82 10.76 16.34
C PRO A 121 2.85 10.14 15.31
N TYR A 122 2.15 10.92 14.49
CA TYR A 122 1.09 10.43 13.59
C TYR A 122 1.59 10.03 12.19
N PHE A 123 2.88 10.20 11.93
CA PHE A 123 3.49 9.81 10.66
C PHE A 123 3.96 8.34 10.70
N ASP A 124 3.01 7.41 10.62
CA ASP A 124 3.25 5.98 10.83
C ASP A 124 4.32 5.38 9.92
N MET A 125 4.37 5.78 8.64
CA MET A 125 5.26 5.17 7.63
C MET A 125 6.54 5.97 7.31
N LYS A 126 6.86 6.98 8.12
CA LYS A 126 7.94 7.95 7.85
C LYS A 126 9.27 7.31 7.48
N THR A 127 9.74 6.37 8.29
CA THR A 127 11.07 5.75 8.12
C THR A 127 11.10 4.86 6.87
N MET A 128 10.04 4.10 6.61
CA MET A 128 9.92 3.28 5.41
C MET A 128 9.98 4.14 4.14
N ILE A 129 9.21 5.23 4.07
CA ILE A 129 9.18 6.09 2.89
C ILE A 129 10.54 6.79 2.67
N ASN A 130 11.20 7.20 3.75
CA ASN A 130 12.53 7.81 3.69
C ASN A 130 13.60 6.86 3.14
N GLN A 131 13.57 5.59 3.54
CA GLN A 131 14.71 4.68 3.37
C GLN A 131 14.48 3.54 2.37
N ALA A 132 13.24 3.32 1.92
CA ALA A 132 12.88 2.27 0.98
C ALA A 132 12.15 2.83 -0.25
N VAL A 133 12.17 2.07 -1.36
CA VAL A 133 11.63 2.51 -2.64
C VAL A 133 10.23 1.94 -2.86
N PHE A 134 9.21 2.80 -2.82
CA PHE A 134 7.83 2.50 -3.21
C PHE A 134 7.55 2.93 -4.65
N ASP A 135 6.73 2.15 -5.37
CA ASP A 135 6.19 2.52 -6.68
C ASP A 135 5.02 3.49 -6.52
N PHE A 136 4.08 3.16 -5.62
CA PHE A 136 2.89 3.97 -5.35
C PHE A 136 2.71 4.22 -3.85
N LEU A 137 2.17 5.38 -3.51
CA LEU A 137 1.71 5.71 -2.16
C LEU A 137 0.21 6.02 -2.21
N PHE A 138 -0.60 5.16 -1.61
CA PHE A 138 -2.04 5.28 -1.44
C PHE A 138 -2.34 6.10 -0.18
N ILE A 139 -2.09 7.41 -0.23
CA ILE A 139 -2.21 8.25 0.96
C ILE A 139 -3.68 8.32 1.40
N GLN A 140 -3.96 7.89 2.63
CA GLN A 140 -5.30 7.86 3.20
C GLN A 140 -5.70 9.28 3.64
N PHE A 141 -6.45 9.99 2.78
CA PHE A 141 -6.95 11.35 3.08
C PHE A 141 -8.32 11.29 3.75
N TYR A 142 -8.45 10.45 4.77
CA TYR A 142 -9.65 10.24 5.57
C TYR A 142 -9.27 9.91 7.02
N ASN A 143 -10.25 9.92 7.93
CA ASN A 143 -10.09 9.69 9.37
C ASN A 143 -9.11 10.62 10.12
N ASN A 144 -8.62 11.67 9.46
CA ASN A 144 -7.65 12.62 9.99
C ASN A 144 -8.14 14.05 9.71
N PRO A 145 -8.92 14.66 10.62
CA PRO A 145 -9.63 15.93 10.37
C PRO A 145 -8.74 17.07 9.86
N ASP A 146 -7.48 17.11 10.28
CA ASP A 146 -6.53 18.16 9.94
C ASP A 146 -6.01 18.09 8.51
N CYS A 147 -6.08 16.93 7.84
CA CYS A 147 -5.53 16.75 6.48
C CYS A 147 -6.39 15.93 5.52
N GLN A 148 -7.56 15.45 5.95
CA GLN A 148 -8.49 14.69 5.11
C GLN A 148 -9.03 15.50 3.93
N ALA A 149 -9.42 14.82 2.86
CA ALA A 149 -9.86 15.42 1.60
C ALA A 149 -11.12 16.30 1.73
N SER A 150 -11.98 15.99 2.70
CA SER A 150 -13.17 16.80 2.98
C SER A 150 -12.86 18.12 3.73
N ASN A 151 -11.63 18.30 4.21
CA ASN A 151 -11.15 19.56 4.78
C ASN A 151 -10.23 20.26 3.77
N ALA A 152 -10.80 21.10 2.91
CA ALA A 152 -10.05 21.79 1.85
C ALA A 152 -8.92 22.69 2.39
N ALA A 153 -9.04 23.23 3.61
CA ALA A 153 -8.01 24.06 4.23
C ALA A 153 -6.81 23.23 4.74
N GLY A 154 -7.08 21.98 5.14
CA GLY A 154 -6.09 21.05 5.68
C GLY A 154 -5.48 20.09 4.66
N PHE A 155 -6.17 19.85 3.55
CA PHE A 155 -5.77 18.86 2.54
C PHE A 155 -4.34 19.07 2.04
N ASN A 156 -3.45 18.13 2.35
CA ASN A 156 -2.00 18.34 2.29
C ASN A 156 -1.29 17.56 1.16
N TYR A 157 -1.97 17.24 0.04
CA TYR A 157 -1.34 16.54 -1.09
C TYR A 157 -0.04 17.22 -1.57
N ASN A 158 -0.01 18.55 -1.66
CA ASN A 158 1.20 19.28 -2.10
C ASN A 158 2.36 19.13 -1.09
N ALA A 159 2.07 18.95 0.19
CA ALA A 159 3.08 18.68 1.20
C ALA A 159 3.64 17.26 1.04
N TRP A 160 2.79 16.27 0.74
CA TRP A 160 3.22 14.92 0.34
C TRP A 160 4.09 14.91 -0.90
N GLU A 161 3.68 15.60 -1.97
CA GLU A 161 4.47 15.74 -3.19
C GLU A 161 5.84 16.38 -2.90
N SER A 162 5.89 17.37 -2.02
CA SER A 162 7.14 18.04 -1.64
C SER A 162 8.03 17.15 -0.78
N TYR A 163 7.43 16.42 0.16
CA TYR A 163 8.12 15.53 1.09
C TYR A 163 8.85 14.41 0.36
N ILE A 164 8.17 13.67 -0.52
CA ILE A 164 8.76 12.47 -1.15
C ILE A 164 9.99 12.77 -2.00
N LYS A 165 10.13 14.00 -2.53
CA LYS A 165 11.28 14.40 -3.38
C LYS A 165 12.63 14.18 -2.72
N ASN A 166 12.69 14.22 -1.39
CA ASN A 166 13.92 14.07 -0.60
C ASN A 166 14.03 12.69 0.07
N THR A 167 13.31 11.69 -0.45
CA THR A 167 13.27 10.33 0.10
C THR A 167 13.75 9.30 -0.93
N ALA A 168 13.97 8.06 -0.50
CA ALA A 168 14.17 6.93 -1.41
C ALA A 168 13.00 6.75 -2.39
N SER A 169 11.79 7.16 -1.99
CA SER A 169 10.55 7.07 -2.78
C SER A 169 10.25 8.32 -3.63
N LYS A 170 11.26 9.12 -4.00
CA LYS A 170 11.10 10.35 -4.82
C LYS A 170 10.39 10.17 -6.17
N ASN A 171 10.35 8.94 -6.69
CA ASN A 171 9.71 8.61 -7.96
C ASN A 171 8.32 7.97 -7.78
N ALA A 172 7.87 7.77 -6.54
CA ALA A 172 6.59 7.14 -6.26
C ALA A 172 5.44 7.99 -6.83
N LYS A 173 4.41 7.33 -7.36
CA LYS A 173 3.16 8.02 -7.71
C LYS A 173 2.27 8.14 -6.48
N LEU A 174 1.69 9.31 -6.28
CA LEU A 174 0.80 9.62 -5.18
C LEU A 174 -0.65 9.43 -5.62
N PHE A 175 -1.36 8.62 -4.88
CA PHE A 175 -2.80 8.41 -5.06
C PHE A 175 -3.53 9.11 -3.92
N ILE A 176 -4.69 9.70 -4.25
CA ILE A 176 -5.60 10.25 -3.26
C ILE A 176 -6.48 9.10 -2.77
N GLY A 177 -6.29 8.66 -1.52
CA GLY A 177 -7.13 7.66 -0.86
C GLY A 177 -8.38 8.29 -0.28
N LEU A 178 -9.56 7.78 -0.64
CA LEU A 178 -10.87 8.25 -0.17
C LEU A 178 -11.71 7.07 0.36
N PRO A 179 -12.67 7.35 1.27
CA PRO A 179 -13.66 6.35 1.66
C PRO A 179 -14.57 6.02 0.47
N GLY A 180 -14.92 4.74 0.32
CA GLY A 180 -15.79 4.23 -0.74
C GLY A 180 -17.24 4.62 -0.56
N SER A 181 -17.67 4.87 0.68
CA SER A 181 -19.03 5.27 1.02
C SER A 181 -19.05 6.19 2.26
N PRO A 182 -20.19 6.85 2.55
CA PRO A 182 -20.40 7.56 3.82
C PRO A 182 -20.24 6.68 5.07
N ASP A 183 -20.38 5.36 4.92
CA ASP A 183 -20.33 4.39 6.00
C ASP A 183 -18.89 3.87 6.25
N SER A 184 -17.92 4.28 5.42
CA SER A 184 -16.52 3.82 5.43
C SER A 184 -15.57 4.68 6.28
N GLY A 185 -16.13 5.45 7.23
CA GLY A 185 -15.39 6.35 8.11
C GLY A 185 -15.54 7.83 7.77
N ASN A 186 -14.73 8.68 8.42
CA ASN A 186 -14.81 10.14 8.29
C ASN A 186 -14.09 10.64 7.05
N GLY A 187 -14.61 11.69 6.41
CA GLY A 187 -13.95 12.34 5.27
C GLY A 187 -14.42 11.87 3.90
N TYR A 188 -15.58 11.20 3.83
CA TYR A 188 -16.22 10.85 2.56
C TYR A 188 -16.47 12.09 1.70
N LEU A 189 -16.29 11.93 0.39
CA LEU A 189 -16.62 12.92 -0.62
C LEU A 189 -17.63 12.33 -1.59
N GLU A 190 -18.70 13.08 -1.86
CA GLU A 190 -19.61 12.76 -2.95
C GLU A 190 -18.86 12.66 -4.29
N PRO A 191 -19.29 11.79 -5.24
CA PRO A 191 -18.55 11.54 -6.48
C PRO A 191 -18.18 12.80 -7.27
N ALA A 192 -19.05 13.81 -7.30
CA ALA A 192 -18.78 15.08 -7.98
C ALA A 192 -17.65 15.88 -7.31
N ALA A 193 -17.62 15.90 -5.96
CA ALA A 193 -16.56 16.56 -5.20
C ALA A 193 -15.23 15.81 -5.34
N ALA A 194 -15.26 14.47 -5.28
CA ALA A 194 -14.07 13.64 -5.52
C ALA A 194 -13.52 13.86 -6.94
N ALA A 195 -14.38 13.90 -7.97
CA ALA A 195 -13.97 14.19 -9.34
C ALA A 195 -13.36 15.59 -9.50
N ALA A 196 -13.94 16.61 -8.87
CA ALA A 196 -13.40 17.97 -8.88
C ALA A 196 -12.01 18.03 -8.20
N LEU A 197 -11.85 17.33 -7.09
CA LEU A 197 -10.57 17.21 -6.39
C LEU A 197 -9.52 16.55 -7.30
N LEU A 198 -9.79 15.36 -7.84
CA LEU A 198 -8.85 14.64 -8.72
C LEU A 198 -8.47 15.47 -9.94
N ASN A 199 -9.43 16.19 -10.53
CA ASN A 199 -9.18 17.08 -11.67
C ASN A 199 -8.20 18.23 -11.35
N SER A 200 -8.11 18.64 -10.09
CA SER A 200 -7.18 19.70 -9.65
C SER A 200 -5.72 19.20 -9.57
N TYR A 201 -5.50 17.89 -9.46
CA TYR A 201 -4.16 17.30 -9.29
C TYR A 201 -3.70 16.45 -10.49
N LYS A 202 -4.60 16.07 -11.41
CA LYS A 202 -4.31 15.14 -12.53
C LYS A 202 -3.15 15.54 -13.45
N THR A 203 -2.79 16.82 -13.50
CA THR A 203 -1.69 17.33 -14.35
C THR A 203 -0.33 17.28 -13.66
N LYS A 204 -0.27 17.00 -12.35
CA LYS A 204 0.98 16.87 -11.61
C LYS A 204 1.70 15.58 -11.99
N ALA A 205 3.01 15.66 -12.20
CA ALA A 205 3.83 14.51 -12.54
C ALA A 205 3.83 13.42 -11.45
N SER A 206 3.63 13.80 -10.18
CA SER A 206 3.52 12.85 -9.06
C SER A 206 2.19 12.11 -9.02
N PHE A 207 1.15 12.61 -9.68
CA PHE A 207 -0.20 12.06 -9.54
C PHE A 207 -0.33 10.68 -10.16
N GLY A 208 -0.83 9.73 -9.37
CA GLY A 208 -1.05 8.33 -9.75
C GLY A 208 -2.53 7.97 -9.94
N GLY A 209 -3.44 8.64 -9.22
CA GLY A 209 -4.87 8.40 -9.34
C GLY A 209 -5.62 8.45 -8.01
N LEU A 210 -6.65 7.61 -7.92
CA LEU A 210 -7.55 7.44 -6.77
C LEU A 210 -7.32 6.05 -6.14
N MET A 211 -7.31 5.98 -4.82
CA MET A 211 -7.50 4.75 -4.04
C MET A 211 -8.82 4.85 -3.29
N LEU A 212 -9.57 3.74 -3.20
CA LEU A 212 -10.83 3.68 -2.48
C LEU A 212 -10.76 2.62 -1.37
N TRP A 213 -11.13 3.03 -0.16
CA TRP A 213 -11.37 2.14 0.98
C TRP A 213 -12.88 1.99 1.21
N ASP A 214 -13.54 0.93 0.77
CA ASP A 214 -13.03 -0.27 0.10
C ASP A 214 -13.99 -0.73 -1.02
N VAL A 215 -13.70 -1.89 -1.64
CA VAL A 215 -14.54 -2.42 -2.73
C VAL A 215 -15.95 -2.78 -2.28
N ASP A 216 -16.12 -3.32 -1.07
CA ASP A 216 -17.44 -3.71 -0.55
C ASP A 216 -18.33 -2.47 -0.43
N THR A 217 -17.83 -1.45 0.25
CA THR A 217 -18.57 -0.22 0.47
C THR A 217 -18.74 0.64 -0.79
N ALA A 218 -17.75 0.66 -1.69
CA ALA A 218 -17.83 1.42 -2.94
C ALA A 218 -18.76 0.77 -3.99
N SER A 219 -18.94 -0.55 -3.97
CA SER A 219 -19.77 -1.26 -4.94
C SER A 219 -21.24 -1.34 -4.56
N ASN A 220 -21.58 -1.12 -3.28
CA ASN A 220 -22.92 -1.33 -2.72
C ASN A 220 -23.92 -0.16 -2.92
N LYS A 221 -23.63 0.84 -3.75
CA LYS A 221 -24.57 1.94 -4.06
C LYS A 221 -24.62 2.24 -5.56
N THR A 222 -25.49 1.53 -6.27
CA THR A 222 -26.09 1.96 -7.55
C THR A 222 -27.38 2.70 -7.30
#